data_AF-A0A7V5FR16-F1
#
_entry.id   AF-A0A7V5FR16-F1
#
_cell.length_a   1.000
_cell.length_b   1.000
_cell.length_c   1.000
_cell.angle_alpha   90.00
_cell.angle_beta   90.00
_cell.angle_gamma   90.00
#
_symmetry.space_group_name_H-M   'P 1'
#
loop_
_entity.id
_entity.type
_entity.pdbx_description
1 polymer ?
#
loop_
_entity_poly.entity_id
_entity_poly.type
_entity_poly.pdbx_seq_one_letter_code
_entity_poly.pdbx_strand_id
1 'polypeptide(L)'
;IKVALPDGRYLAAAGGNTAAPGDNENALAIASLETTYKVSGTNDTFDNFFSQIVSTVGIEASRNKMALGGAQDASVQLHNLRDGFAGVSLEEEMVDLVQYQRGFESSAKFLSTIDEMMNSLLQLKR
;
A
#
# COMPACT_ATOMS: atom_id res chain seq x y z
N ILE A 1 -29.11 15.58 12.68
CA ILE A 1 -28.95 16.51 13.82
C ILE A 1 -29.89 17.68 13.57
N LYS A 2 -30.91 17.86 14.42
CA LYS A 2 -31.84 18.99 14.32
C LYS A 2 -31.35 20.07 15.28
N VAL A 3 -30.92 21.21 14.74
CA VAL A 3 -30.50 22.34 15.56
C VAL A 3 -31.76 23.01 16.11
N ALA A 4 -31.80 23.25 17.42
CA ALA A 4 -32.98 23.80 18.09
C ALA A 4 -33.26 25.27 17.71
N LEU A 5 -32.22 26.01 17.32
CA LEU A 5 -32.29 27.40 16.86
C LEU A 5 -31.88 27.46 15.38
N PRO A 6 -32.83 27.50 14.43
CA PRO A 6 -32.52 27.47 13.00
C PRO A 6 -32.18 28.84 12.40
N ASP A 7 -32.55 29.94 13.07
CA ASP A 7 -32.34 31.31 12.61
C ASP A 7 -31.53 32.09 13.66
N GLY A 8 -30.47 32.77 13.20
CA GLY A 8 -29.51 33.49 14.05
C GLY A 8 -30.13 34.65 14.83
N ARG A 9 -31.30 35.14 14.41
CA ARG A 9 -32.07 36.15 15.15
C ARG A 9 -32.57 35.67 16.52
N TYR A 10 -32.65 34.35 16.74
CA TYR A 10 -33.05 33.78 18.02
C TYR A 10 -31.86 33.50 18.95
N LEU A 11 -30.63 33.82 18.53
CA LEU A 11 -29.44 33.66 19.36
C LEU A 11 -29.32 34.83 20.35
N ALA A 12 -29.37 34.52 21.64
CA ALA A 12 -29.17 35.50 22.71
C ALA A 12 -27.66 35.80 22.90
N ALA A 13 -27.07 36.57 21.97
CA ALA A 13 -25.65 36.90 21.96
C ALA A 13 -25.26 37.99 22.98
N ALA A 14 -26.16 38.91 23.30
CA ALA A 14 -25.95 39.99 24.27
C ALA A 14 -26.20 39.51 25.71
N GLY A 15 -25.43 40.06 26.67
CA GLY A 15 -25.51 39.69 28.09
C GLY A 15 -26.57 40.47 28.88
N GLY A 16 -26.78 41.74 28.54
CA GLY A 16 -27.66 42.65 29.29
C GLY A 16 -29.09 42.80 28.75
N ASN A 17 -30.02 43.21 29.62
CA ASN A 17 -31.43 43.49 29.27
C ASN A 17 -31.60 44.61 28.22
N THR A 18 -30.61 45.48 28.06
CA THR A 18 -30.62 46.60 27.11
C THR A 18 -30.04 46.27 25.74
N ALA A 19 -29.46 45.07 25.54
CA ALA A 19 -28.95 44.54 24.27
C ALA A 19 -28.35 45.64 23.36
N ALA A 20 -27.34 46.36 23.88
CA ALA A 20 -26.75 47.48 23.16
C ALA A 20 -26.21 47.00 21.80
N PRO A 21 -26.30 47.82 20.73
CA PRO A 21 -25.75 47.43 19.44
C PRO A 21 -24.27 47.03 19.56
N GLY A 22 -23.97 45.76 19.30
CA GLY A 22 -22.62 45.18 19.39
C GLY A 22 -22.30 44.39 20.66
N ASP A 23 -23.23 44.26 21.62
CA ASP A 23 -23.03 43.40 22.80
C ASP A 23 -23.00 41.90 22.39
N ASN A 24 -21.88 41.24 22.71
CA ASN A 24 -21.60 39.83 22.41
C ASN A 24 -21.16 39.04 23.65
N GLU A 25 -21.48 39.52 24.87
CA GLU A 25 -21.01 38.93 26.13
C GLU A 25 -21.42 37.45 26.26
N ASN A 26 -22.69 37.12 25.98
CA ASN A 26 -23.16 35.73 26.02
C ASN A 26 -22.55 34.89 24.90
N ALA A 27 -22.28 35.46 23.73
CA ALA A 27 -21.58 34.75 22.65
C ALA A 27 -20.14 34.41 23.05
N LEU A 28 -19.44 35.31 23.74
CA LEU A 28 -18.11 35.05 24.31
C LEU A 28 -18.16 34.00 25.43
N ALA A 29 -19.19 34.02 26.27
CA ALA A 29 -19.39 33.01 27.30
C ALA A 29 -19.68 31.63 26.70
N ILE A 30 -20.43 31.55 25.59
CA ILE A 30 -20.65 30.30 24.86
C ILE A 30 -19.35 29.82 24.22
N ALA A 31 -18.56 30.71 23.62
CA ALA A 31 -17.26 30.36 23.05
C ALA A 31 -16.28 29.83 24.11
N SER A 32 -16.29 30.40 25.32
CA SER A 32 -15.41 29.94 26.41
C SER A 32 -15.80 28.58 27.00
N LEU A 33 -17.00 28.06 26.73
CA LEU A 33 -17.39 26.71 27.14
C LEU A 33 -16.47 25.65 26.54
N GLU A 34 -15.92 25.87 25.35
CA GLU A 34 -14.99 24.95 24.68
C GLU A 34 -13.77 24.62 25.57
N THR A 35 -13.24 25.63 26.26
CA THR A 35 -12.03 25.53 27.09
C THR A 35 -12.33 25.42 28.59
N THR A 36 -13.51 25.81 29.03
CA THR A 36 -13.86 25.85 30.47
C THR A 36 -14.68 24.65 30.88
N TYR A 37 -15.59 24.18 30.01
CA TYR A 37 -16.51 23.11 30.34
C TYR A 37 -15.88 21.75 30.05
N LYS A 38 -16.02 20.84 31.01
CA LYS A 38 -15.47 19.49 30.93
C LYS A 38 -16.51 18.53 30.41
N VAL A 39 -16.08 17.56 29.61
CA VAL A 39 -16.95 16.48 29.17
C VAL A 39 -17.33 15.64 30.39
N SER A 40 -18.63 15.35 30.57
CA SER A 40 -19.10 14.58 31.72
C SER A 40 -18.47 13.19 31.74
N GLY A 41 -17.84 12.81 32.85
CA GLY A 41 -17.14 11.54 33.00
C GLY A 41 -15.65 11.56 32.61
N THR A 42 -15.13 12.69 32.10
CA THR A 42 -13.69 12.91 31.90
C THR A 42 -13.23 14.17 32.61
N ASN A 43 -11.91 14.33 32.77
CA ASN A 43 -11.32 15.56 33.33
C ASN A 43 -10.91 16.58 32.24
N ASP A 44 -11.24 16.30 30.98
CA ASP A 44 -10.82 17.08 29.82
C ASP A 44 -11.89 18.06 29.34
N THR A 45 -11.42 19.17 28.78
CA THR A 45 -12.24 20.17 28.09
C THR A 45 -12.74 19.61 26.75
N PHE A 46 -13.76 20.23 26.15
CA PHE A 46 -14.26 19.79 24.85
C PHE A 46 -13.17 19.79 23.76
N ASP A 47 -12.35 20.85 23.73
CA ASP A 47 -11.23 20.96 22.78
C ASP A 47 -10.18 19.86 22.98
N ASN A 48 -9.74 19.63 24.22
CA ASN A 48 -8.76 18.59 24.51
C ASN A 48 -9.29 17.19 24.19
N PHE A 49 -10.54 16.91 24.56
CA PHE A 49 -11.16 15.62 24.28
C PHE A 49 -11.29 15.36 22.78
N PHE A 50 -11.72 16.36 22.01
CA PHE A 50 -11.79 16.26 20.55
C PHE A 50 -10.40 16.08 19.94
N SER A 51 -9.42 16.88 20.36
CA SER A 51 -8.03 16.78 19.93
C SER A 51 -7.41 15.42 20.22
N GLN A 52 -7.72 14.81 21.37
CA GLN A 52 -7.30 13.45 21.70
C GLN A 52 -7.89 12.43 20.73
N ILE A 53 -9.19 12.50 20.44
CA ILE A 53 -9.84 11.58 19.48
C ILE A 53 -9.18 11.70 18.10
N VAL A 54 -9.00 12.93 17.61
CA VAL A 54 -8.35 13.18 16.32
C VAL A 54 -6.91 12.66 16.32
N SER A 55 -6.17 12.88 17.41
CA SER A 55 -4.82 12.37 17.57
C SER A 55 -4.76 10.84 17.57
N THR A 56 -5.64 10.16 18.32
CA THR A 56 -5.72 8.70 18.34
C THR A 56 -5.99 8.14 16.95
N VAL A 57 -6.98 8.70 16.24
CA VAL A 57 -7.29 8.28 14.86
C VAL A 57 -6.10 8.52 13.94
N GLY A 58 -5.43 9.67 14.05
CA GLY A 58 -4.25 10.01 13.26
C GLY A 58 -3.07 9.05 13.50
N ILE A 59 -2.81 8.69 14.77
CA ILE A 59 -1.77 7.74 15.16
C ILE A 59 -2.09 6.35 14.60
N GLU A 60 -3.31 5.85 14.80
CA GLU A 60 -3.72 4.55 14.29
C GLU A 60 -3.69 4.48 12.76
N ALA A 61 -4.10 5.54 12.07
CA ALA A 61 -4.00 5.64 10.62
C ALA A 61 -2.53 5.59 10.14
N SER A 62 -1.64 6.33 10.79
CA SER A 62 -0.21 6.33 10.49
C SER A 62 0.43 4.96 10.72
N ARG A 63 0.09 4.32 11.84
CA ARG A 63 0.54 2.96 12.18
C ARG A 63 0.10 1.94 11.14
N ASN A 64 -1.17 1.98 10.73
CA ASN A 64 -1.69 1.09 9.69
C ASN A 64 -1.00 1.31 8.34
N LYS A 65 -0.71 2.56 7.97
CA LYS A 65 0.03 2.87 6.75
C LYS A 65 1.45 2.30 6.76
N MET A 66 2.16 2.43 7.87
CA MET A 66 3.49 1.82 8.04
C MET A 66 3.42 0.29 7.99
N ALA A 67 2.46 -0.32 8.69
CA ALA A 67 2.29 -1.77 8.69
C ALA A 67 1.98 -2.31 7.29
N LEU A 68 1.13 -1.61 6.54
CA LEU A 68 0.83 -1.95 5.14
C LEU A 68 2.07 -1.88 4.25
N GLY A 69 2.87 -0.82 4.37
CA GLY A 69 4.13 -0.68 3.64
C GLY A 69 5.11 -1.82 3.95
N GLY A 70 5.30 -2.13 5.24
CA GLY A 70 6.14 -3.26 5.65
C GLY A 70 5.64 -4.61 5.15
N ALA A 71 4.33 -4.84 5.15
CA ALA A 71 3.75 -6.07 4.61
C ALA A 71 3.91 -6.18 3.08
N GLN A 72 3.79 -5.06 2.35
CA GLN A 72 4.05 -5.01 0.91
C GLN A 72 5.51 -5.30 0.60
N ASP A 73 6.45 -4.68 1.31
CA ASP A 73 7.89 -4.93 1.15
C ASP A 73 8.25 -6.38 1.45
N ALA A 74 7.69 -6.96 2.52
CA ALA A 74 7.86 -8.37 2.83
C ALA A 74 7.30 -9.26 1.74
N SER A 75 6.13 -8.94 1.18
CA SER A 75 5.53 -9.69 0.08
C SER A 75 6.39 -9.63 -1.18
N VAL A 76 6.98 -8.48 -1.51
CA VAL A 76 7.90 -8.34 -2.65
C VAL A 76 9.16 -9.16 -2.43
N GLN A 77 9.74 -9.12 -1.24
CA GLN A 77 10.92 -9.94 -0.90
C GLN A 77 10.63 -11.43 -1.02
N LEU A 78 9.47 -11.89 -0.53
CA LEU A 78 9.06 -13.29 -0.66
C LEU A 78 8.81 -13.70 -2.11
N HIS A 79 8.23 -12.81 -2.93
CA HIS A 79 8.10 -13.04 -4.36
C HIS A 79 9.46 -13.17 -5.04
N ASN A 80 10.38 -12.24 -4.78
CA ASN A 80 11.73 -12.31 -5.33
C ASN A 80 12.49 -13.56 -4.89
N LEU A 81 12.34 -13.98 -3.62
CA LEU A 81 12.92 -15.22 -3.12
C LEU A 81 12.34 -16.42 -3.85
N ARG A 82 11.01 -16.49 -3.97
CA ARG A 82 10.31 -17.55 -4.70
C ARG A 82 10.78 -17.59 -6.14
N ASP A 83 10.84 -16.45 -6.82
CA ASP A 83 11.24 -16.37 -8.22
C ASP A 83 12.74 -16.66 -8.39
N GLY A 84 13.58 -16.44 -7.37
CA GLY A 84 14.98 -16.88 -7.38
C GLY A 84 15.17 -18.40 -7.23
N PHE A 85 14.25 -19.09 -6.56
CA PHE A 85 14.30 -20.56 -6.40
C PHE A 85 13.47 -21.32 -7.45
N ALA A 86 12.35 -20.76 -7.89
CA ALA A 86 11.40 -21.38 -8.80
C ALA A 86 11.38 -20.72 -10.18
N GLY A 87 12.04 -19.58 -10.36
CA GLY A 87 12.21 -18.95 -11.66
C GLY A 87 13.29 -19.67 -12.44
N VAL A 88 12.90 -20.19 -13.59
CA VAL A 88 13.84 -20.70 -14.59
C VAL A 88 14.41 -19.51 -15.34
N SER A 89 15.73 -19.41 -15.43
CA SER A 89 16.35 -18.38 -16.24
C SER A 89 16.13 -18.73 -17.72
N LEU A 90 15.34 -17.91 -18.43
CA LEU A 90 15.07 -18.10 -19.86
C LEU A 90 16.38 -18.11 -20.68
N GLU A 91 17.39 -17.38 -20.22
CA GLU A 91 18.72 -17.34 -20.84
C GLU A 91 19.47 -18.66 -20.64
N GLU A 92 19.37 -19.25 -19.44
CA GLU A 92 19.99 -20.55 -19.13
C GLU A 92 19.28 -21.68 -19.89
N GLU A 93 17.94 -21.69 -19.91
CA GLU A 93 17.20 -22.63 -20.75
C GLU A 93 17.50 -22.45 -22.25
N MET A 94 17.72 -21.22 -22.73
CA MET A 94 18.10 -20.98 -24.12
C MET A 94 19.51 -21.48 -24.43
N VAL A 95 20.46 -21.33 -23.51
CA VAL A 95 21.81 -21.90 -23.64
C VAL A 95 21.75 -23.41 -23.70
N ASP A 96 20.99 -24.06 -22.81
CA ASP A 96 20.78 -25.50 -22.80
C ASP A 96 20.12 -25.97 -24.10
N LEU A 97 19.11 -25.23 -24.58
CA LEU A 97 18.43 -25.52 -25.84
C LEU A 97 19.39 -25.42 -27.04
N VAL A 98 20.25 -24.40 -27.11
CA VAL A 98 21.29 -24.27 -28.14
C VAL A 98 22.31 -25.40 -28.02
N GLN A 99 22.68 -25.81 -26.80
CA GLN A 99 23.58 -26.94 -26.58
C GLN A 99 22.98 -28.24 -27.12
N TYR A 100 21.70 -28.52 -26.82
CA TYR A 100 20.99 -29.68 -27.34
C TYR A 100 20.87 -29.65 -28.87
N GLN A 101 20.60 -28.47 -29.46
CA GLN A 101 20.56 -28.31 -30.92
C GLN A 101 21.92 -28.63 -31.56
N ARG A 102 23.03 -28.11 -31.01
CA ARG A 102 24.38 -28.40 -31.50
C ARG A 102 24.77 -29.86 -31.32
N GLY A 103 24.35 -30.47 -30.22
CA GLY A 103 24.52 -31.90 -29.97
C GLY A 103 23.84 -32.73 -31.04
N PHE A 104 22.57 -32.41 -31.33
CA PHE A 104 21.79 -33.08 -32.38
C PHE A 104 22.42 -32.91 -33.77
N GLU A 105 22.86 -31.69 -34.12
CA GLU A 105 23.54 -31.43 -35.39
C GLU A 105 24.85 -32.23 -35.52
N SER A 106 25.60 -32.35 -34.42
CA SER A 106 26.83 -33.14 -34.36
C SER A 106 26.55 -34.64 -34.51
N SER A 107 25.50 -35.15 -33.87
CA SER A 107 25.06 -36.54 -34.04
C SER A 107 24.59 -36.84 -35.47
N ALA A 108 23.90 -35.91 -36.11
CA ALA A 108 23.48 -36.04 -37.52
C ALA A 108 24.70 -36.07 -38.47
N LYS A 109 25.68 -35.20 -38.25
CA LYS A 109 26.96 -35.21 -38.99
C LYS A 109 27.71 -36.53 -38.81
N PHE A 110 27.81 -37.02 -37.56
CA PHE A 110 28.45 -38.30 -37.27
C PHE A 110 27.77 -39.47 -37.99
N LEU A 111 26.44 -39.50 -38.01
CA LEU A 111 25.68 -40.52 -38.76
C LEU A 111 25.95 -40.43 -40.26
N SER A 112 25.97 -39.23 -40.84
CA SER A 112 26.33 -39.01 -42.25
C SER A 112 27.73 -39.52 -42.56
N THR A 113 28.71 -39.31 -41.67
CA THR A 113 30.07 -39.85 -41.84
C THR A 113 30.08 -41.37 -41.79
N ILE A 114 29.28 -42.00 -40.93
CA ILE A 114 29.12 -43.46 -40.91
C ILE A 114 28.53 -43.97 -42.22
N ASP A 115 27.49 -43.31 -42.75
CA ASP A 115 26.87 -43.68 -44.01
C ASP A 115 27.86 -43.57 -45.18
N GLU A 116 28.68 -42.51 -45.22
CA GLU A 116 29.75 -42.36 -46.21
C GLU A 116 30.82 -43.46 -46.11
N MET A 117 31.23 -43.84 -44.89
CA MET A 117 32.16 -44.95 -44.67
C MET A 117 31.56 -46.29 -45.13
N MET A 118 30.29 -46.56 -44.79
CA MET A 118 29.59 -47.78 -45.21
C MET A 118 29.47 -47.86 -46.74
N ASN A 119 29.10 -46.76 -47.39
CA ASN A 119 29.04 -46.69 -48.85
C ASN A 119 30.40 -46.94 -49.50
N SER A 120 31.48 -46.37 -48.94
CA SER A 120 32.85 -46.58 -49.43
C SER A 120 33.28 -48.04 -49.31
N LEU A 121 32.97 -48.71 -48.19
CA LEU A 121 33.27 -50.14 -47.99
C LEU A 121 32.49 -51.03 -48.98
N LEU A 122 31.23 -50.70 -49.26
CA LEU A 122 30.41 -51.44 -50.22
C LEU A 122 30.90 -51.27 -51.66
N GLN A 123 31.40 -50.10 -52.04
CA GLN A 123 31.99 -49.86 -53.36
C GLN A 123 33.30 -50.62 -53.58
N LEU A 124 34.09 -50.83 -52.53
CA LEU A 124 35.37 -51.57 -52.57
C LEU A 124 35.20 -53.09 -52.76
N LYS A 125 34.00 -53.62 -52.52
CA LYS A 125 33.66 -55.05 -52.65
C LYS A 125 33.16 -55.43 -54.06
N ARG A 126 33.21 -54.52 -55.03
CA ARG A 126 32.97 -54.82 -56.46
C ARG A 126 34.29 -54.90 -57.20
#